data_AF-A0A946CGB7-F1
#
_entry.id   AF-A0A946CGB7-F1
#
_cell.length_a   1.000
_cell.length_b   1.000
_cell.length_c   1.000
_cell.angle_alpha   90.00
_cell.angle_beta   90.00
_cell.angle_gamma   90.00
#
_symmetry.space_group_name_H-M   'P 1'
#
loop_
_entity.id
_entity.type
_entity.pdbx_description
1 polymer ?
#
loop_
_entity_poly.entity_id
_entity_poly.type
_entity_poly.pdbx_seq_one_letter_code
_entity_poly.pdbx_strand_id
1 'polypeptide(L)' 'MNKSLNTSWFYAEGNTNKGPFSFRILQQLLKDELPESTLVWTEGMNEWAPASNVPGL' A
#
# COMPACT_ATOMS: atom_id res chain seq x y z
N MET A 1 -13.02 -0.40 19.61
CA MET A 1 -12.36 0.54 18.67
C MET A 1 -10.90 0.12 18.53
N ASN A 2 -10.63 -1.01 17.88
CA ASN A 2 -9.28 -1.54 17.68
C ASN A 2 -8.93 -1.40 16.20
N LYS A 3 -8.74 -0.15 15.77
CA LYS A 3 -8.15 0.12 14.45
C LYS A 3 -6.67 -0.18 14.62
N SER A 4 -6.24 -1.39 14.31
CA SER A 4 -4.84 -1.81 14.40
C SER A 4 -4.00 -0.86 13.54
N LEU A 5 -3.40 0.15 14.18
CA LEU A 5 -2.61 1.22 13.55
C LEU A 5 -1.26 0.74 13.01
N ASN A 6 -1.00 -0.57 13.01
CA ASN A 6 0.29 -1.18 12.69
C ASN A 6 0.21 -2.10 11.46
N THR A 7 -0.71 -1.89 10.53
CA THR A 7 -0.67 -2.66 9.27
C THR A 7 0.50 -2.15 8.43
N SER A 8 1.52 -2.99 8.25
CA SER A 8 2.67 -2.72 7.40
C SER A 8 2.29 -2.87 5.93
N TRP A 9 2.31 -1.76 5.21
CA TRP A 9 2.05 -1.71 3.78
C TRP A 9 3.35 -1.63 2.99
N PHE A 10 3.34 -2.24 1.83
CA PHE A 10 4.43 -2.26 0.88
C PHE A 10 3.90 -1.91 -0.49
N TYR A 11 4.71 -1.27 -1.31
CA TYR A 11 4.37 -1.03 -2.72
C TYR A 11 5.52 -1.49 -3.62
N ALA A 12 5.20 -1.89 -4.84
CA ALA A 12 6.17 -2.30 -5.85
C ALA A 12 6.55 -1.10 -6.73
N GLU A 13 7.84 -0.79 -6.76
CA GLU A 13 8.42 0.26 -7.59
C GLU A 13 9.39 -0.38 -8.57
N GLY A 14 8.93 -0.62 -9.80
CA GLY A 14 9.67 -1.40 -10.78
C GLY A 14 9.92 -2.82 -10.28
N ASN A 15 11.19 -3.17 -10.03
CA ASN A 15 11.60 -4.50 -9.56
C ASN A 15 11.85 -4.58 -8.05
N THR A 16 11.65 -3.50 -7.31
CA THR A 16 11.93 -3.46 -5.87
C THR A 16 10.64 -3.22 -5.09
N ASN A 17 10.48 -3.90 -3.96
CA ASN A 17 9.44 -3.58 -3.00
C ASN A 17 9.94 -2.52 -2.01
N LYS A 18 9.09 -1.54 -1.71
CA LYS A 18 9.37 -0.44 -0.81
C LYS A 18 8.43 -0.55 0.38
N GLY A 19 8.99 -0.48 1.60
CA GLY A 19 8.25 -0.53 2.85
C GLY A 19 9.09 -1.06 4.01
N PRO A 20 8.48 -1.28 5.19
CA PRO A 20 7.06 -1.09 5.50
C PRO A 20 6.68 0.38 5.70
N PHE A 21 5.53 0.77 5.15
CA PHE A 21 4.89 2.07 5.37
C PHE A 21 3.56 1.89 6.11
N SER A 22 3.10 2.94 6.78
CA SER A 22 1.73 2.98 7.28
C SER A 22 0.75 3.30 6.16
N PHE A 23 -0.50 2.84 6.28
CA PHE A 23 -1.58 3.12 5.31
C PHE A 23 -1.66 4.59 4.90
N ARG A 24 -1.54 5.51 5.86
CA ARG A 24 -1.60 6.97 5.64
C ARG A 24 -0.45 7.49 4.78
N ILE A 25 0.75 6.92 4.95
CA ILE A 25 1.92 7.28 4.15
C ILE A 25 1.74 6.75 2.73
N LEU A 26 1.34 5.49 2.59
CA LEU A 26 1.10 4.89 1.27
C LEU A 26 0.01 5.64 0.49
N GLN A 27 -1.10 5.99 1.13
CA GLN A 27 -2.18 6.78 0.52
C GLN A 27 -1.69 8.17 0.08
N GLN A 28 -0.74 8.77 0.79
CA GLN A 28 -0.17 10.06 0.40
C GLN A 28 0.79 9.91 -0.78
N LEU A 29 1.61 8.85 -0.80
CA LEU A 29 2.46 8.52 -1.95
C LEU A 29 1.65 8.24 -3.22
N LEU A 30 0.54 7.51 -3.12
CA LEU A 30 -0.38 7.26 -4.25
C LEU A 30 -1.11 8.50 -4.77
N LYS A 31 -1.21 9.55 -3.96
CA LYS A 31 -1.78 10.83 -4.39
C LYS A 31 -0.77 11.75 -5.05
N ASP A 32 0.48 11.68 -4.62
CA ASP A 32 1.52 12.63 -5.01
C ASP A 32 2.47 12.08 -6.09
N GLU A 33 2.86 10.80 -5.99
CA GLU A 33 4.01 10.23 -6.70
C GLU A 33 3.70 8.91 -7.43
N LEU A 34 2.87 8.05 -6.86
CA LEU A 34 2.63 6.69 -7.37
C LEU A 34 1.30 6.59 -8.13
N PRO A 35 1.26 5.91 -9.29
CA PRO A 35 0.00 5.67 -10.00
C PRO A 35 -0.89 4.69 -9.21
N GLU A 36 -2.20 4.80 -9.39
CA GLU A 36 -3.19 3.88 -8.79
C GLU A 36 -3.04 2.41 -9.28
N SER A 37 -2.35 2.20 -10.40
CA SER A 37 -1.96 0.88 -10.91
C SER A 37 -0.79 0.24 -10.14
N THR A 38 -0.18 0.97 -9.22
CA THR A 38 0.95 0.47 -8.41
C THR A 38 0.49 -0.72 -7.58
N LEU A 39 1.26 -1.81 -7.65
CA LEU A 39 0.98 -2.98 -6.84
C LEU A 39 1.35 -2.70 -5.39
N VAL A 40 0.38 -2.89 -4.50
CA VAL A 40 0.51 -2.75 -3.07
C VAL A 40 0.21 -4.06 -2.38
N TRP A 41 0.84 -4.28 -1.24
CA TRP A 41 0.64 -5.47 -0.44
C TRP A 41 0.71 -5.12 1.04
N THR A 42 -0.01 -5.87 1.85
CA THR A 42 0.02 -5.71 3.29
C THR A 42 -0.11 -7.05 3.99
N GLU A 43 0.35 -7.12 5.23
CA GLU A 43 0.23 -8.32 6.04
C GLU A 43 -1.24 -8.75 6.14
N GLY A 44 -1.55 -9.93 5.62
CA GLY A 44 -2.91 -10.48 5.50
C GLY A 44 -3.45 -10.55 4.06
N MET A 45 -2.80 -9.91 3.08
CA MET A 45 -3.11 -10.14 1.66
C MET A 45 -2.46 -11.43 1.15
N ASN A 46 -3.20 -12.20 0.36
CA ASN A 46 -2.69 -13.39 -0.31
C ASN A 46 -1.65 -13.04 -1.39
N GLU A 47 -1.88 -11.95 -2.12
CA GLU A 47 -1.06 -11.51 -3.24
C GLU A 47 -1.04 -9.98 -3.35
N TRP A 48 -0.09 -9.46 -4.13
CA TRP A 48 0.00 -8.03 -4.43
C TRP A 48 -1.20 -7.60 -5.28
N ALA A 49 -1.88 -6.54 -4.86
CA ALA A 49 -3.04 -6.01 -5.57
C ALA A 49 -2.77 -4.57 -6.04
N PRO A 50 -3.32 -4.11 -7.17
CA PRO A 50 -3.24 -2.71 -7.55
C PRO A 50 -3.84 -1.82 -6.46
N ALA A 51 -3.24 -0.65 -6.20
CA ALA A 51 -3.73 0.30 -5.21
C ALA A 51 -5.17 0.73 -5.48
N SER A 52 -5.55 0.89 -6.76
CA SER A 52 -6.93 1.18 -7.20
C SER A 52 -7.93 0.10 -6.76
N ASN A 53 -7.48 -1.14 -6.56
CA ASN A 53 -8.32 -2.25 -6.09
C ASN A 53 -8.44 -2.31 -4.55
N VAL A 54 -7.69 -1.48 -3.83
CA VAL A 54 -7.71 -1.41 -2.37
C VAL A 54 -8.54 -0.19 -1.96
N PRO A 55 -9.79 -0.39 -1.50
CA PRO A 55 -10.66 0.73 -1.16
C PRO A 55 -10.08 1.54 0.00
N GLY A 56 -9.83 2.83 -0.27
CA GLY A 56 -9.34 3.80 0.70
C GLY A 56 -7.85 4.16 0.57
N LEU A 57 -7.11 3.49 -0.32
CA LEU A 57 -5.85 4.01 -0.85
C LEU A 57 -6.14 5.06 -1.93
#